data_AF-A0A6I9YNK9-F1
#
_entry.id   AF-A0A6I9YNK9-F1
#
_cell.length_a   1.000
_cell.length_b   1.000
_cell.length_c   1.000
_cell.angle_alpha   90.00
_cell.angle_beta   90.00
_cell.angle_gamma   90.00
#
_symmetry.space_group_name_H-M   'P 1'
#
loop_
_entity.id
_entity.type
_entity.pdbx_description
1 polymer ?
#
loop_
_entity_poly.entity_id
_entity_poly.type
_entity_poly.pdbx_seq_one_letter_code
_entity_poly.pdbx_strand_id
1 'polypeptide(L)'
;MSEREERRFVEIPRESVRLMAESAGVELTDEVAALLAEDVCYRLREATQNSSQFMKHTRRRRLTVEDFNRALRWSNVEVVCGHGAPEPLPFRAVKEGELYFQEDREVNLVDVALANNLPKDCAETAVRVHISYLDGKGNLEAQGSV
;
A
#
# COMPACT_ATOMS: atom_id res chain seq x y z
N MET A 1 -2.08 -1.09 37.20
CA MET A 1 -1.96 -0.28 35.96
C MET A 1 -1.29 -1.18 34.95
N SER A 2 -1.97 -1.52 33.85
CA SER A 2 -1.44 -2.43 32.83
C SER A 2 -0.14 -1.83 32.27
N GLU A 3 0.94 -2.60 32.31
CA GLU A 3 2.15 -2.29 31.55
C GLU A 3 1.71 -2.08 30.10
N ARG A 4 1.87 -0.85 29.63
CA ARG A 4 1.60 -0.49 28.25
C ARG A 4 2.81 -1.04 27.51
N GLU A 5 2.67 -2.21 26.88
CA GLU A 5 3.69 -2.75 25.97
C GLU A 5 4.24 -1.59 25.15
N GLU A 6 5.53 -1.30 25.32
CA GLU A 6 6.19 -0.30 24.50
C GLU A 6 5.97 -0.71 23.06
N ARG A 7 5.18 0.07 22.33
CA ARG A 7 4.92 -0.16 20.92
C ARG A 7 6.24 0.08 20.20
N ARG A 8 7.06 -0.96 20.09
CA ARG A 8 8.27 -0.91 19.28
C ARG A 8 7.81 -0.79 17.84
N PHE A 9 8.11 0.35 17.23
CA PHE A 9 7.86 0.52 15.82
C PHE A 9 8.70 -0.51 15.05
N VAL A 10 8.18 -0.95 13.91
CA VAL A 10 8.98 -1.75 12.99
C VAL A 10 10.11 -0.86 12.47
N GLU A 11 11.33 -1.34 12.61
CA GLU A 11 12.55 -0.70 12.13
C GLU A 11 13.09 -1.49 10.96
N ILE A 12 13.45 -0.79 9.89
CA ILE A 12 14.17 -1.37 8.76
C ILE A 12 15.59 -1.69 9.26
N PRO A 13 16.08 -2.92 9.04
CA PRO A 13 17.43 -3.28 9.46
C PRO A 13 18.45 -2.43 8.69
N ARG A 14 19.47 -1.96 9.40
CA ARG A 14 20.59 -1.20 8.83
C ARG A 14 21.32 -1.99 7.73
N GLU A 15 21.30 -3.32 7.81
CA GLU A 15 21.84 -4.21 6.79
C GLU A 15 21.11 -4.03 5.44
N SER A 16 19.78 -3.82 5.44
CA SER A 16 19.04 -3.49 4.21
C SER A 16 19.44 -2.14 3.63
N VAL A 17 19.72 -1.13 4.48
CA VAL A 17 20.19 0.18 4.04
C VAL A 17 21.59 0.08 3.43
N ARG A 18 22.48 -0.72 4.02
CA ARG A 18 23.82 -0.98 3.45
C ARG A 18 23.73 -1.67 2.09
N LEU A 19 22.93 -2.73 1.96
CA LEU A 19 22.75 -3.43 0.69
C LEU A 19 22.23 -2.50 -0.42
N MET A 20 21.35 -1.56 -0.09
CA MET A 20 20.90 -0.53 -1.03
C MET A 20 21.98 0.49 -1.38
N ALA A 21 22.89 0.82 -0.46
CA ALA A 21 24.02 1.68 -0.76
C ALA A 21 25.06 0.98 -1.63
N GLU A 22 25.35 -0.29 -1.34
CA GLU A 22 26.27 -1.13 -2.12
C GLU A 22 25.79 -1.29 -3.56
N SER A 23 24.48 -1.45 -3.79
CA SER A 23 23.90 -1.51 -5.14
C SER A 23 24.02 -0.18 -5.91
N ALA A 24 24.15 0.94 -5.20
CA ALA A 24 24.47 2.25 -5.76
C ALA A 24 26.00 2.49 -5.88
N GLY A 25 26.84 1.52 -5.50
CA GLY A 25 28.30 1.61 -5.54
C GLY A 25 28.92 2.38 -4.36
N VAL A 26 28.20 2.49 -3.24
CA VAL A 26 28.63 3.24 -2.05
C VAL A 26 28.73 2.30 -0.84
N GLU A 27 29.87 2.32 -0.14
CA GLU A 27 30.04 1.62 1.13
C GLU A 27 29.69 2.54 2.30
N LEU A 28 28.89 2.06 3.25
CA LEU A 28 28.49 2.79 4.45
C LEU A 28 29.14 2.21 5.70
N THR A 29 29.57 3.09 6.60
CA THR A 29 29.96 2.69 7.96
C THR A 29 28.74 2.25 8.78
N ASP A 30 28.97 1.51 9.87
CA ASP A 30 27.88 1.04 10.73
C ASP A 30 27.05 2.18 11.31
N GLU A 31 27.73 3.23 11.75
CA GLU A 31 27.12 4.41 12.34
C GLU A 31 26.21 5.15 11.33
N VAL A 32 26.70 5.34 10.09
CA VAL A 32 25.90 6.01 9.04
C VAL A 32 24.71 5.16 8.62
N ALA A 33 24.90 3.85 8.48
CA ALA A 33 23.80 2.94 8.15
C ALA A 33 22.70 2.92 9.23
N ALA A 34 23.08 2.96 10.51
CA ALA A 34 22.13 3.04 11.61
C ALA A 34 21.33 4.35 11.60
N LEU A 35 22.00 5.50 11.44
CA LEU A 35 21.34 6.81 11.36
C LEU A 35 20.39 6.92 10.15
N LEU A 36 20.81 6.40 8.99
CA LEU A 36 19.96 6.36 7.80
C LEU A 36 18.76 5.44 7.97
N ALA A 37 18.93 4.29 8.63
CA ALA A 37 17.82 3.39 8.93
C ALA A 37 16.75 4.09 9.79
N GLU A 38 17.16 4.85 10.81
CA GLU A 38 16.24 5.64 11.63
C GLU A 38 15.50 6.72 10.80
N ASP A 39 16.21 7.48 9.96
CA ASP A 39 15.60 8.51 9.09
C ASP A 39 14.60 7.91 8.10
N VAL A 40 14.97 6.81 7.43
CA VAL A 40 14.08 6.11 6.50
C VAL A 40 12.83 5.61 7.23
N CYS A 41 12.98 5.04 8.42
CA CYS A 41 11.84 4.59 9.22
C CYS A 41 10.93 5.76 9.61
N TYR A 42 11.50 6.91 9.96
CA TYR A 42 10.74 8.12 10.25
C TYR A 42 9.93 8.56 9.03
N ARG A 43 10.56 8.68 7.86
CA ARG A 43 9.90 9.10 6.62
C ARG A 43 8.79 8.13 6.20
N LEU A 44 8.99 6.83 6.36
CA LEU A 44 7.95 5.84 6.07
C LEU A 44 6.73 5.97 6.98
N ARG A 45 6.95 6.25 8.28
CA ARG A 45 5.86 6.50 9.22
C ARG A 45 5.11 7.79 8.87
N GLU A 46 5.84 8.86 8.55
CA GLU A 46 5.26 10.13 8.11
C GLU A 46 4.42 9.96 6.84
N ALA A 47 4.98 9.33 5.80
CA ALA A 47 4.28 9.06 4.55
C ALA A 47 3.02 8.21 4.79
N THR A 48 3.10 7.18 5.64
CA THR A 48 1.96 6.32 5.99
C THR A 48 0.87 7.11 6.72
N GLN A 49 1.26 7.97 7.67
CA GLN A 49 0.33 8.81 8.41
C GLN A 49 -0.39 9.81 7.49
N ASN A 50 0.35 10.47 6.60
CA ASN A 50 -0.21 11.40 5.62
C ASN A 50 -1.17 10.69 4.66
N SER A 51 -0.79 9.51 4.18
CA SER A 51 -1.64 8.66 3.33
C SER A 51 -2.94 8.25 4.04
N SER A 52 -2.88 7.97 5.35
CA SER A 52 -4.06 7.65 6.15
C SER A 52 -5.08 8.80 6.20
N GLN A 53 -4.63 10.05 6.12
CA GLN A 53 -5.55 11.20 6.05
C GLN A 53 -6.37 11.19 4.76
N PHE A 54 -5.72 10.99 3.60
CA PHE A 54 -6.42 10.88 2.31
C PHE A 54 -7.42 9.70 2.30
N MET A 55 -7.05 8.56 2.88
CA MET A 55 -7.97 7.43 3.05
C MET A 55 -9.20 7.80 3.89
N LYS A 56 -9.01 8.45 5.05
CA LYS A 56 -10.10 8.86 5.94
C LYS A 56 -11.00 9.91 5.31
N HIS A 57 -10.44 10.90 4.62
CA HIS A 57 -11.21 11.95 3.94
C HIS A 57 -12.07 11.40 2.78
N THR A 58 -11.66 10.28 2.18
CA THR A 58 -12.45 9.56 1.17
C THR A 58 -13.43 8.54 1.78
N ARG A 59 -13.60 8.54 3.11
CA ARG A 59 -14.48 7.63 3.88
C ARG A 59 -14.18 6.13 3.65
N ARG A 60 -12.96 5.79 3.25
CA ARG A 60 -12.51 4.40 3.07
C ARG A 60 -11.82 3.89 4.33
N ARG A 61 -11.85 2.57 4.50
CA ARG A 61 -11.11 1.86 5.58
C ARG A 61 -9.87 1.13 5.07
N ARG A 62 -9.77 0.94 3.75
CA ARG A 62 -8.63 0.29 3.09
C ARG A 62 -7.75 1.38 2.49
N LEU A 63 -6.47 1.37 2.89
CA LEU A 63 -5.45 2.24 2.35
C LEU A 63 -5.07 1.75 0.95
N THR A 64 -5.00 2.65 -0.01
CA THR A 64 -4.71 2.33 -1.41
C THR A 64 -3.42 3.00 -1.89
N VAL A 65 -2.87 2.50 -3.00
CA VAL A 65 -1.71 3.11 -3.67
C VAL A 65 -1.98 4.59 -4.01
N GLU A 66 -3.22 4.91 -4.38
CA GLU A 66 -3.59 6.29 -4.70
C GLU A 66 -3.49 7.23 -3.49
N ASP A 67 -3.75 6.74 -2.28
CA ASP A 67 -3.60 7.53 -1.05
C ASP A 67 -2.13 7.87 -0.77
N PHE A 68 -1.24 6.88 -0.98
CA PHE A 68 0.21 7.09 -0.93
C PHE A 68 0.67 8.08 -2.00
N ASN A 69 0.24 7.90 -3.24
CA ASN A 69 0.63 8.79 -4.34
C ASN A 69 0.10 10.22 -4.15
N ARG A 70 -1.03 10.43 -3.48
CA ARG A 70 -1.49 11.78 -3.07
C ARG A 70 -0.60 12.37 -1.97
N ALA A 71 -0.25 11.57 -0.96
CA ALA A 71 0.63 12.00 0.12
C ALA A 71 2.04 12.35 -0.37
N LEU A 72 2.62 11.54 -1.25
CA LEU A 72 3.95 11.79 -1.84
C LEU A 72 3.95 13.10 -2.63
N ARG A 73 2.94 13.33 -3.48
CA ARG A 73 2.79 14.61 -4.20
C ARG A 73 2.67 15.80 -3.25
N TRP A 74 1.91 15.66 -2.17
CA TRP A 74 1.78 16.70 -1.15
C TRP A 74 3.12 17.02 -0.47
N SER A 75 3.95 16.00 -0.25
CA SER A 75 5.31 16.12 0.28
C SER A 75 6.36 16.49 -0.79
N ASN A 76 5.94 16.82 -2.02
CA ASN A 76 6.81 17.17 -3.13
C ASN A 76 7.82 16.06 -3.50
N VAL A 77 7.42 14.80 -3.27
CA VAL A 77 8.13 13.57 -3.63
C VAL A 77 7.48 12.94 -4.85
N GLU A 78 8.30 12.31 -5.70
CA GLU A 78 7.82 11.57 -6.86
C GLU A 78 6.88 10.43 -6.45
N VAL A 79 5.89 10.16 -7.29
CA VAL A 79 4.93 9.08 -7.05
C VAL A 79 5.52 7.74 -7.47
N VAL A 80 5.06 6.67 -6.82
CA VAL A 80 5.43 5.32 -7.20
C VAL A 80 4.49 4.84 -8.30
N CYS A 81 5.04 4.66 -9.50
CA CYS A 81 4.35 4.12 -10.67
C CYS A 81 4.43 2.58 -10.68
N GLY A 82 3.55 1.92 -11.45
CA GLY A 82 3.59 0.46 -11.63
C GLY A 82 2.90 -0.36 -10.53
N HIS A 83 2.19 0.29 -9.60
CA HIS A 83 1.41 -0.39 -8.55
C HIS A 83 -0.08 -0.05 -8.62
N GLY A 84 -0.92 -0.97 -8.16
CA GLY A 84 -2.39 -0.82 -8.13
C GLY A 84 -3.13 -1.77 -9.07
N ALA A 85 -2.40 -2.58 -9.83
CA ALA A 85 -2.97 -3.68 -10.60
C ALA A 85 -3.65 -4.71 -9.68
N PRO A 86 -4.76 -5.35 -10.11
CA PRO A 86 -5.43 -6.38 -9.33
C PRO A 86 -4.59 -7.66 -9.21
N GLU A 87 -3.66 -7.88 -10.13
CA GLU A 87 -2.73 -9.01 -10.10
C GLU A 87 -1.85 -8.97 -8.84
N PRO A 88 -1.76 -10.07 -8.09
CA PRO A 88 -0.86 -10.13 -6.94
C PRO A 88 0.60 -10.05 -7.41
N LEU A 89 1.42 -9.33 -6.64
CA LEU A 89 2.87 -9.22 -6.84
C LEU A 89 3.60 -10.00 -5.74
N PRO A 90 3.74 -11.34 -5.84
CA PRO A 90 4.36 -12.14 -4.80
C PRO A 90 5.89 -11.97 -4.80
N PHE A 91 6.47 -11.85 -3.60
CA PHE A 91 7.91 -11.93 -3.41
C PHE A 91 8.38 -13.39 -3.50
N ARG A 92 9.45 -13.63 -4.26
CA ARG A 92 10.18 -14.89 -4.32
C ARG A 92 11.43 -14.82 -3.46
N ALA A 93 11.70 -15.87 -2.69
CA ALA A 93 12.92 -15.99 -1.90
C ALA A 93 14.01 -16.72 -2.70
N VAL A 94 15.24 -16.21 -2.68
CA VAL A 94 16.43 -16.94 -3.12
C VAL A 94 16.87 -17.85 -1.98
N LYS A 95 17.26 -19.10 -2.27
CA LYS A 95 17.69 -20.07 -1.23
C LYS A 95 19.07 -19.73 -0.66
N GLU A 96 19.89 -19.04 -1.44
CA GLU A 96 21.23 -18.57 -1.07
C GLU A 96 21.15 -17.07 -0.80
N GLY A 97 21.10 -16.69 0.49
CA GLY A 97 20.90 -15.32 0.94
C GLY A 97 19.44 -15.04 1.28
N GLU A 98 19.18 -14.34 2.40
CA GLU A 98 17.85 -13.91 2.85
C GLU A 98 17.29 -12.78 1.95
N LEU A 99 17.23 -13.04 0.64
CA LEU A 99 16.89 -12.09 -0.40
C LEU A 99 15.52 -12.41 -0.97
N TYR A 100 14.71 -11.36 -1.09
CA TYR A 100 13.38 -11.42 -1.66
C TYR A 100 13.31 -10.47 -2.86
N PHE A 101 12.76 -10.95 -3.96
CA PHE A 101 12.60 -10.14 -5.17
C PHE A 101 11.24 -10.37 -5.81
N GLN A 102 10.79 -9.40 -6.58
CA GLN A 102 9.64 -9.54 -7.45
C GLN A 102 10.14 -10.08 -8.79
N GLU A 103 9.55 -11.17 -9.27
CA GLU A 103 9.89 -11.68 -10.59
C GLU A 103 9.25 -10.80 -11.66
N ASP A 104 10.09 -10.19 -12.49
CA ASP A 104 9.63 -9.51 -13.70
C ASP A 104 9.29 -10.57 -14.75
N ARG A 105 7.99 -10.73 -15.00
CA ARG A 105 7.50 -11.61 -16.06
C ARG A 105 7.54 -10.87 -17.37
N GLU A 106 8.14 -11.50 -18.38
CA GLU A 106 8.04 -11.01 -19.74
C GLU A 106 6.58 -11.00 -20.21
N VAL A 107 6.17 -9.89 -20.79
CA VAL A 107 4.83 -9.70 -21.31
C VAL A 107 4.89 -9.75 -22.83
N ASN A 108 4.19 -10.72 -23.43
CA ASN A 108 4.02 -10.75 -24.87
C ASN A 108 3.01 -9.67 -25.30
N LEU A 109 3.54 -8.59 -25.89
CA LEU A 109 2.73 -7.45 -26.31
C LEU A 109 1.68 -7.82 -27.36
N VAL A 110 1.95 -8.83 -28.21
CA VAL A 110 1.00 -9.30 -29.22
C VAL A 110 -0.19 -9.97 -28.55
N ASP A 111 0.05 -10.82 -27.56
CA ASP A 111 -1.01 -11.50 -26.83
C ASP A 111 -1.86 -10.51 -26.03
N VAL A 112 -1.23 -9.49 -25.42
CA VAL A 112 -1.96 -8.42 -24.72
C VAL A 112 -2.80 -7.58 -25.68
N ALA A 113 -2.26 -7.22 -26.85
CA ALA A 113 -2.99 -6.42 -27.84
C ALA A 113 -4.19 -7.17 -28.44
N LEU A 114 -4.07 -8.49 -28.60
CA LEU A 114 -5.14 -9.35 -29.13
C LEU A 114 -6.09 -9.89 -28.05
N ALA A 115 -5.81 -9.65 -26.77
CA ALA A 115 -6.67 -10.09 -25.69
C ALA A 115 -8.02 -9.36 -25.75
N ASN A 116 -9.10 -10.11 -25.99
CA ASN A 116 -10.48 -9.59 -26.01
C ASN A 116 -11.06 -9.32 -24.61
N ASN A 117 -10.22 -9.10 -23.60
CA ASN A 117 -10.65 -8.76 -22.25
C ASN A 117 -10.92 -7.26 -22.16
N LEU A 118 -11.99 -6.81 -22.79
CA LEU A 118 -12.48 -5.45 -22.62
C LEU A 118 -12.87 -5.25 -21.15
N PRO A 119 -12.40 -4.18 -20.49
CA PRO A 119 -12.89 -3.81 -19.17
C PRO A 119 -14.40 -3.74 -19.24
N LYS A 120 -15.09 -4.52 -18.41
CA LYS A 120 -16.53 -4.40 -18.28
C LYS A 120 -16.79 -3.07 -17.58
N ASP A 121 -17.64 -2.24 -18.18
CA ASP A 121 -18.06 -1.01 -17.54
C ASP A 121 -18.65 -1.32 -16.16
N CYS A 122 -18.32 -0.48 -15.19
CA CYS A 122 -19.01 -0.50 -13.91
C CYS A 122 -20.46 -0.07 -14.12
N ALA A 123 -21.39 -0.73 -13.44
CA ALA A 123 -22.78 -0.27 -13.42
C ALA A 123 -22.86 1.19 -12.95
N GLU A 124 -23.83 1.94 -13.49
CA GLU A 124 -24.06 3.32 -13.08
C GLU A 124 -24.33 3.42 -11.58
N THR A 125 -23.84 4.49 -10.98
CA THR A 125 -24.07 4.74 -9.55
C THR A 125 -25.55 5.08 -9.33
N ALA A 126 -26.28 4.20 -8.65
CA ALA A 126 -27.67 4.40 -8.28
C ALA A 126 -27.82 4.51 -6.75
N VAL A 127 -28.75 5.35 -6.29
CA VAL A 127 -29.09 5.50 -4.87
C VAL A 127 -30.40 4.76 -4.61
N ARG A 128 -30.36 3.79 -3.69
CA ARG A 128 -31.56 3.09 -3.21
C ARG A 128 -31.90 3.57 -1.81
N VAL A 129 -33.15 3.99 -1.61
CA VAL A 129 -33.64 4.48 -0.31
C VAL A 129 -34.47 3.37 0.35
N HIS A 130 -34.14 3.08 1.60
CA HIS A 130 -34.90 2.19 2.46
C HIS A 130 -35.19 2.86 3.79
N ILE A 131 -36.30 2.49 4.41
CA ILE A 131 -36.65 2.97 5.74
C ILE A 131 -36.07 2.01 6.77
N SER A 132 -35.09 2.46 7.53
CA SER A 132 -34.44 1.65 8.57
C SER A 132 -35.19 1.65 9.89
N TYR A 133 -35.92 2.73 10.21
CA TYR A 133 -36.68 2.88 11.45
C TYR A 133 -37.98 3.65 11.19
N LEU A 134 -39.08 3.14 11.76
CA LEU A 134 -40.35 3.85 11.90
C LEU A 134 -40.86 3.62 13.32
N ASP A 135 -41.34 4.68 13.96
CA ASP A 135 -42.01 4.60 15.26
C ASP A 135 -41.19 3.86 16.35
N GLY A 136 -39.89 4.15 16.42
CA GLY A 136 -38.95 3.55 17.39
C GLY A 136 -38.61 2.08 17.13
N LYS A 137 -39.18 1.45 16.09
CA LYS A 137 -38.93 0.06 15.73
C LYS A 137 -38.05 -0.01 14.48
N GLY A 138 -36.99 -0.82 14.58
CA GLY A 138 -36.14 -1.12 13.43
C GLY A 138 -36.89 -1.95 12.40
N ASN A 139 -36.69 -1.64 11.13
CA ASN A 139 -37.18 -2.46 10.04
C ASN A 139 -36.34 -3.75 9.99
N LEU A 140 -36.99 -4.90 10.23
CA LEU A 140 -36.33 -6.22 10.30
C LEU A 140 -36.34 -6.95 8.95
N GLU A 141 -36.99 -6.39 7.93
CA GLU A 141 -37.06 -7.01 6.62
C GLU A 141 -35.69 -7.03 5.93
N ALA A 142 -35.36 -8.17 5.32
CA ALA A 142 -34.13 -8.32 4.56
C ALA A 142 -34.12 -7.36 3.38
N GLN A 143 -33.25 -6.35 3.43
CA GLN A 143 -32.98 -5.49 2.28
C GLN A 143 -32.22 -6.34 1.26
N GLY A 144 -32.91 -6.75 0.19
CA GLY A 144 -32.38 -7.69 -0.80
C GLY A 144 -31.00 -7.28 -1.31
N SER A 145 -30.10 -8.27 -1.43
CA SER A 145 -28.80 -8.10 -2.08
C SER A 145 -28.98 -8.03 -3.60
N VAL A 146 -28.21 -7.16 -4.24
CA VAL A 146 -27.96 -7.22 -5.69
C VAL A 146 -27.16 -8.46 -6.00
#